data_AF-A0A7C4LUG5-F1
#
_entry.id   AF-A0A7C4LUG5-F1
#
_cell.length_a   1.000
_cell.length_b   1.000
_cell.length_c   1.000
_cell.angle_alpha   90.00
_cell.angle_beta   90.00
_cell.angle_gamma   90.00
#
_symmetry.space_group_name_H-M   'P 1'
#
loop_
_entity.id
_entity.type
_entity.pdbx_description
1 polymer ?
#
loop_
_entity_poly.entity_id
_entity_poly.type
_entity_poly.pdbx_seq_one_letter_code
_entity_poly.pdbx_strand_id
1 'polypeptide(L)' 'MSISSNGKRLILTTKDLFLKWEQTKNFWKDARSREFEQKFLTELQANTDKSAEVIEQLDKLVAKIRSDCE' A
#
# COMPACT_ATOMS: atom_id res chain seq x y z
N MET A 1 -11.58 15.54 1.77
CA MET A 1 -10.78 14.31 1.93
C MET A 1 -9.31 14.70 1.89
N SER A 2 -8.54 14.47 2.96
CA SER A 2 -7.10 14.83 2.97
C SER A 2 -6.31 13.84 2.12
N ILE A 3 -5.20 14.28 1.53
CA ILE A 3 -4.31 13.43 0.72
C ILE A 3 -3.78 12.28 1.56
N SER A 4 -3.45 12.55 2.83
CA SER A 4 -3.07 11.53 3.83
C SER A 4 -4.12 10.44 4.08
N SER A 5 -5.42 10.72 3.96
CA SER A 5 -6.46 9.70 4.15
C SER A 5 -6.46 8.64 3.06
N ASN A 6 -6.11 9.01 1.82
CA ASN A 6 -6.02 8.09 0.70
C ASN A 6 -4.81 7.15 0.83
N GLY A 7 -3.67 7.66 1.32
CA GLY A 7 -2.48 6.85 1.60
C GLY A 7 -2.74 5.80 2.67
N LYS A 8 -3.44 6.17 3.76
CA LYS A 8 -3.86 5.21 4.80
C LYS A 8 -4.81 4.14 4.26
N ARG A 9 -5.78 4.53 3.43
CA ARG A 9 -6.72 3.59 2.80
C ARG A 9 -6.01 2.61 1.87
N LEU A 10 -5.00 3.07 1.13
CA LEU A 10 -4.18 2.21 0.28
C LEU A 10 -3.46 1.14 1.11
N ILE A 11 -2.77 1.52 2.19
CA ILE A 11 -2.10 0.57 3.10
C ILE A 11 -3.10 -0.45 3.67
N LEU A 12 -4.25 -0.01 4.17
CA LEU A 12 -5.25 -0.89 4.76
C LEU A 12 -5.80 -1.91 3.74
N THR A 13 -6.12 -1.45 2.54
CA THR A 13 -6.64 -2.33 1.48
C THR A 13 -5.60 -3.36 1.04
N THR A 14 -4.31 -2.96 0.96
CA THR A 14 -3.22 -3.89 0.67
C THR A 14 -3.04 -4.90 1.80
N LYS A 15 -3.14 -4.52 3.07
CA LYS A 15 -3.11 -5.47 4.20
C LYS A 15 -4.25 -6.49 4.12
N ASP A 16 -5.47 -6.04 3.80
CA ASP A 16 -6.61 -6.94 3.63
C ASP A 16 -6.41 -7.95 2.49
N LEU A 17 -5.77 -7.52 1.39
CA LEU A 17 -5.37 -8.41 0.29
C LEU A 17 -4.41 -9.50 0.79
N PHE A 18 -3.39 -9.14 1.57
CA PHE A 18 -2.43 -10.10 2.14
C PHE A 18 -3.10 -11.09 3.09
N LEU A 19 -4.04 -10.64 3.93
CA LEU A 19 -4.80 -11.53 4.79
C LEU A 19 -5.61 -12.57 3.99
N LYS A 20 -6.23 -12.15 2.88
CA LYS A 20 -6.92 -13.07 1.97
C LYS A 20 -5.96 -14.01 1.24
N TRP A 21 -4.76 -13.53 0.92
CA TRP A 21 -3.72 -14.35 0.32
C TRP A 21 -3.26 -15.47 1.27
N GLU A 22 -3.03 -15.18 2.55
CA GLU A 22 -2.71 -16.21 3.56
C GLU A 22 -3.79 -17.30 3.64
N GLN A 23 -5.06 -16.91 3.58
CA GLN A 23 -6.17 -17.86 3.53
C GLN A 23 -6.12 -18.72 2.25
N THR A 24 -5.80 -18.11 1.11
CA THR A 24 -5.71 -18.77 -0.20
C THR A 24 -4.57 -19.79 -0.22
N LYS A 25 -3.41 -19.47 0.38
CA LYS A 25 -2.26 -20.37 0.51
C LYS A 25 -2.56 -21.66 1.28
N ASN A 26 -3.59 -21.69 2.12
CA ASN A 26 -3.99 -22.93 2.79
C ASN A 26 -4.48 -24.00 1.82
N PHE A 27 -5.02 -23.59 0.68
CA PHE A 27 -5.54 -24.48 -0.37
C PHE A 27 -4.63 -24.51 -1.60
N TRP A 28 -3.92 -23.42 -1.90
CA TRP A 28 -3.04 -23.30 -3.06
C TRP A 28 -1.55 -23.31 -2.65
N LYS A 29 -0.95 -24.50 -2.58
CA LYS A 29 0.40 -24.74 -2.04
C LYS A 29 1.46 -25.14 -3.08
N ASP A 30 1.17 -24.97 -4.36
CA ASP A 30 2.06 -25.41 -5.43
C ASP A 30 3.25 -24.44 -5.63
N ALA A 31 4.09 -24.73 -6.62
CA ALA A 31 5.16 -23.83 -7.00
C ALA A 31 4.66 -22.50 -7.61
N ARG A 32 3.44 -22.49 -8.17
CA ARG A 32 2.84 -21.30 -8.80
C ARG A 32 2.38 -20.29 -7.78
N SER A 33 1.83 -20.72 -6.65
CA SER A 33 1.42 -19.81 -5.58
C SER A 33 2.64 -19.09 -4.98
N ARG A 34 3.77 -19.79 -4.83
CA ARG A 34 5.05 -19.18 -4.42
C ARG A 34 5.58 -18.18 -5.44
N GLU A 35 5.57 -18.52 -6.73
CA GLU A 35 5.93 -17.56 -7.79
C GLU A 35 5.02 -16.33 -7.77
N PHE A 36 3.72 -16.53 -7.59
CA PHE A 36 2.74 -15.44 -7.57
C PHE A 36 2.99 -14.47 -6.41
N GLU A 37 3.21 -14.99 -5.20
CA GLU A 37 3.53 -14.18 -4.04
C GLU A 37 4.79 -13.34 -4.29
N GLN A 38 5.87 -13.98 -4.75
CA GLN A 38 7.14 -13.29 -4.96
C GLN A 38 7.09 -12.26 -6.10
N LYS A 39 6.47 -12.60 -7.24
CA LYS A 39 6.44 -11.72 -8.42
C LYS A 39 5.45 -10.58 -8.30
N PHE A 40 4.30 -10.81 -7.66
CA PHE A 40 3.22 -9.83 -7.68
C PHE A 40 2.96 -9.23 -6.31
N LEU A 41 2.79 -10.05 -5.28
CA LEU A 41 2.38 -9.53 -3.96
C LEU A 41 3.52 -8.79 -3.27
N THR A 42 4.73 -9.33 -3.25
CA THR A 42 5.90 -8.67 -2.65
C THR A 42 6.18 -7.32 -3.33
N GLU A 43 6.14 -7.27 -4.66
CA GLU A 43 6.32 -6.03 -5.42
C GLU A 43 5.19 -5.04 -5.17
N LEU A 44 3.94 -5.51 -5.13
CA LEU A 44 2.77 -4.69 -4.83
C LEU A 44 2.86 -4.07 -3.44
N GLN A 45 3.33 -4.82 -2.44
CA GLN A 45 3.54 -4.30 -1.09
C GLN A 45 4.59 -3.20 -1.06
N ALA A 46 5.77 -3.46 -1.64
CA ALA A 46 6.85 -2.48 -1.70
C ALA A 46 6.41 -1.19 -2.43
N ASN A 47 5.68 -1.32 -3.54
CA ASN A 47 5.15 -0.18 -4.29
C ASN A 47 4.05 0.56 -3.52
N THR A 48 3.22 -0.15 -2.76
CA THR A 48 2.20 0.45 -1.88
C THR A 48 2.86 1.28 -0.79
N ASP A 49 3.84 0.73 -0.09
CA ASP A 49 4.53 1.39 1.02
C ASP A 49 5.23 2.67 0.52
N LYS A 50 5.95 2.57 -0.61
CA LYS A 50 6.58 3.73 -1.27
C LYS A 50 5.55 4.79 -1.66
N SER A 51 4.41 4.37 -2.22
CA SER A 51 3.35 5.29 -2.63
C SER A 51 2.73 6.00 -1.42
N ALA A 52 2.51 5.29 -0.32
CA ALA A 52 1.99 5.88 0.90
C ALA A 52 2.94 6.90 1.53
N GLU A 53 4.25 6.64 1.49
CA GLU A 53 5.27 7.59 1.93
C GLU A 53 5.25 8.87 1.10
N VAL A 54 5.21 8.74 -0.23
CA VAL A 54 5.12 9.90 -1.15
C VAL A 54 3.84 10.70 -0.90
N ILE A 55 2.72 10.02 -0.68
CA ILE A 55 1.44 10.67 -0.34
C ILE A 55 1.56 11.47 0.97
N GLU A 56 2.25 10.95 1.97
CA GLU A 56 2.49 11.67 3.23
C GLU A 56 3.40 12.90 3.04
N GLN A 57 4.46 12.77 2.24
CA GLN A 57 5.35 13.88 1.90
C GLN A 57 4.60 15.00 1.15
N LEU A 58 3.72 14.63 0.22
CA LEU A 58 2.87 15.58 -0.50
C LEU A 58 1.88 16.31 0.43
N ASP A 59 1.26 15.59 1.38
CA ASP A 59 0.35 16.18 2.36
C ASP A 59 1.07 17.25 3.22
N LYS A 60 2.31 16.95 3.66
CA LYS A 60 3.16 17.90 4.40
C LYS A 60 3.51 19.12 3.56
N LEU A 61 3.88 18.93 2.29
CA LEU A 61 4.24 20.03 1.39
C LEU A 61 3.03 20.94 1.10
N VAL A 62 1.86 20.37 0.85
CA VAL A 62 0.61 21.13 0.65
C VAL A 62 0.22 21.88 1.91
N ALA A 63 0.35 21.27 3.10
CA ALA A 63 0.07 21.93 4.37
C ALA A 63 1.02 23.12 4.60
N LYS A 64 2.31 22.97 4.29
CA LYS A 64 3.28 24.05 4.37
C LYS A 64 2.95 25.21 3.44
N ILE A 65 2.66 24.93 2.17
CA ILE A 65 2.29 25.97 1.18
C ILE A 65 1.05 26.74 1.66
N ARG A 66 0.05 26.05 2.23
CA ARG A 66 -1.13 26.74 2.79
C ARG A 66 -0.76 27.68 3.94
N SER A 67 0.10 27.22 4.86
CA SER A 67 0.57 28.04 5.97
C SER A 67 1.42 29.23 5.53
N ASP A 68 2.19 29.09 4.43
CA ASP A 68 3.02 30.17 3.88
C ASP A 68 2.19 31.20 3.08
N CYS A 69 0.94 30.87 2.73
CA CYS A 69 0.01 31.75 1.99
C CYS A 69 -1.06 32.43 2.87
N GLU A 70 -1.12 32.11 4.17
CA GLU A 70 -1.90 32.83 5.19
C GLU A 70 -1.07 33.94 5.84
#